data_AF-A0AAE4CRB0-F1
#
_entry.id   AF-A0AAE4CRB0-F1
#
_cell.length_a   1.000
_cell.length_b   1.000
_cell.length_c   1.000
_cell.angle_alpha   90.00
_cell.angle_beta   90.00
_cell.angle_gamma   90.00
#
_symmetry.space_group_name_H-M   'P 1'
#
loop_
_entity.id
_entity.type
_entity.pdbx_description
1 polymer ?
#
loop_
_entity_poly.entity_id
_entity_poly.type
_entity_poly.pdbx_seq_one_letter_code
_entity_poly.pdbx_strand_id
1 'polypeptide(L)' 'MTKMQLYAAARIEWYLLVEPDATDPTRITMWLFRLHGDHYVEHATAGPGQALVSAEPFSIDIATESLILKR' A
#
# COMPACT_ATOMS: atom_id res chain seq x y z
N MET A 1 -18.94 2.74 -7.66
CA MET A 1 -17.73 1.96 -7.91
C MET A 1 -16.55 2.69 -7.29
N THR A 2 -15.75 2.05 -6.44
CA THR A 2 -14.60 2.68 -5.78
C THR A 2 -13.38 2.73 -6.71
N LYS A 3 -12.38 3.55 -6.38
CA LYS A 3 -11.11 3.63 -7.12
C LYS A 3 -10.42 2.26 -7.20
N MET A 4 -10.47 1.50 -6.11
CA MET A 4 -9.97 0.13 -6.05
C MET A 4 -10.74 -0.82 -7.00
N GLN A 5 -12.07 -0.72 -7.08
CA GLN A 5 -12.86 -1.53 -8.03
C GLN A 5 -12.54 -1.18 -9.49
N LEU A 6 -12.31 0.11 -9.80
CA LEU A 6 -11.88 0.54 -11.13
C LEU A 6 -10.52 -0.05 -11.51
N TYR A 7 -9.57 -0.10 -10.57
CA TYR A 7 -8.24 -0.69 -10.80
C TYR A 7 -8.28 -2.21 -10.99
N ALA A 8 -9.12 -2.90 -10.21
CA ALA A 8 -9.32 -4.34 -10.37
C ALA A 8 -9.96 -4.67 -11.73
N ALA A 9 -10.99 -3.91 -12.13
CA ALA A 9 -11.61 -4.03 -13.45
C ALA A 9 -10.62 -3.74 -14.59
N ALA A 10 -9.68 -2.81 -14.39
CA ALA A 10 -8.59 -2.52 -15.31
C ALA A 10 -7.42 -3.54 -15.26
N ARG A 11 -7.54 -4.60 -14.46
CA ARG A 11 -6.55 -5.68 -14.34
C ARG A 11 -5.16 -5.23 -13.87
N ILE A 12 -5.08 -4.16 -13.09
CA ILE A 12 -3.81 -3.73 -12.47
C ILE A 12 -3.42 -4.76 -11.40
N GLU A 13 -2.33 -5.49 -11.61
CA GLU A 13 -2.01 -6.65 -10.77
C GLU A 13 -1.65 -6.30 -9.33
N TRP A 14 -1.06 -5.13 -9.10
CA TRP A 14 -0.56 -4.70 -7.79
C TRP A 14 -1.04 -3.30 -7.45
N TYR A 15 -1.48 -3.12 -6.21
CA TYR A 15 -1.98 -1.84 -5.73
C TYR A 15 -1.41 -1.54 -4.34
N LEU A 16 -0.57 -0.51 -4.24
CA LEU A 16 -0.09 0.02 -2.97
C LEU A 16 -1.00 1.17 -2.54
N LEU A 17 -1.66 1.00 -1.40
CA LEU A 17 -2.43 2.04 -0.71
C LEU A 17 -1.58 2.60 0.43
N VAL A 18 -1.48 3.93 0.48
CA VAL A 18 -0.82 4.65 1.57
C VAL A 18 -1.82 5.64 2.14
N GLU A 19 -2.14 5.49 3.43
CA GLU A 19 -3.05 6.40 4.11
C GLU A 19 -2.38 7.02 5.34
N PRO A 20 -2.38 8.37 5.47
CA PRO A 20 -1.98 9.03 6.70
C PRO A 20 -3.01 8.83 7.80
N ASP A 21 -2.54 8.81 9.04
CA ASP A 21 -3.38 8.85 10.22
C ASP A 21 -4.15 10.18 10.26
N ALA A 22 -5.40 10.13 10.72
CA ALA A 22 -6.27 11.30 10.80
C ALA A 22 -5.78 12.35 11.81
N THR A 23 -5.03 11.92 12.84
CA THR A 23 -4.55 12.77 13.94
C THR A 23 -3.12 13.27 13.71
N ASP A 24 -2.30 12.52 12.97
CA ASP A 24 -0.91 12.87 12.67
C ASP A 24 -0.55 12.46 11.23
N PRO A 25 -0.48 13.41 10.28
CA PRO A 25 -0.20 13.10 8.88
C PRO A 25 1.24 12.62 8.62
N THR A 26 2.10 12.65 9.63
CA THR A 26 3.44 12.03 9.57
C THR A 26 3.39 10.54 9.91
N ARG A 27 2.28 10.01 10.40
CA ARG A 27 2.11 8.58 10.64
C ARG A 27 1.31 8.01 9.50
N ILE A 28 1.91 7.14 8.68
CA ILE A 28 1.22 6.50 7.56
C ILE A 28 1.08 5.00 7.80
N THR A 29 0.04 4.42 7.24
CA THR A 29 -0.10 2.96 7.09
C THR A 29 -0.09 2.61 5.61
N MET A 30 0.60 1.54 5.28
CA MET A 30 0.72 1.02 3.92
C MET A 30 0.07 -0.37 3.82
N TRP A 31 -0.64 -0.60 2.72
CA TRP A 31 -1.14 -1.91 2.33
C TRP A 31 -0.78 -2.18 0.88
N LEU A 32 -0.04 -3.27 0.66
CA LEU A 32 0.19 -3.82 -0.66
C LEU A 32 -0.86 -4.88 -0.93
N PHE A 33 -1.64 -4.67 -1.99
CA PHE A 33 -2.64 -5.61 -2.46
C PHE A 33 -2.20 -6.28 -3.76
N ARG A 34 -2.57 -7.56 -3.92
CA ARG A 34 -2.44 -8.31 -5.16
C ARG A 34 -3.83 -8.61 -5.73
N LEU A 35 -4.00 -8.43 -7.04
CA LEU A 35 -5.23 -8.80 -7.73
C LEU A 35 -5.38 -10.32 -7.74
N HIS A 36 -6.50 -10.83 -7.25
CA HIS A 36 -6.86 -12.23 -7.29
C HIS A 36 -8.26 -12.38 -7.87
N GLY A 37 -8.36 -12.93 -9.09
CA GLY A 37 -9.62 -12.88 -9.84
C GLY A 37 -10.00 -11.42 -10.10
N ASP A 38 -11.16 -10.99 -9.65
CA ASP A 38 -11.74 -9.66 -9.87
C ASP A 38 -11.60 -8.68 -8.68
N HIS A 39 -10.88 -9.09 -7.63
CA HIS A 39 -10.73 -8.29 -6.41
C HIS A 39 -9.31 -8.33 -5.88
N TYR A 40 -8.98 -7.32 -5.08
CA TYR A 40 -7.70 -7.21 -4.41
C TYR A 40 -7.71 -7.99 -3.07
N VAL A 41 -6.63 -8.69 -2.80
CA VAL A 41 -6.34 -9.33 -1.50
C VAL A 41 -5.09 -8.70 -0.90
N GLU A 42 -5.06 -8.54 0.41
CA GLU A 42 -3.88 -8.03 1.11
C GLU A 42 -2.72 -9.01 0.92
N HIS A 43 -1.57 -8.47 0.51
CA HIS A 43 -0.33 -9.21 0.35
C HIS A 43 0.66 -8.87 1.47
N ALA A 44 0.78 -7.59 1.82
CA ALA A 44 1.61 -7.11 2.92
C ALA A 44 1.04 -5.82 3.51
N THR A 45 1.31 -5.56 4.79
CA THR A 45 0.97 -4.31 5.48
C THR A 45 2.12 -3.84 6.35
N ALA A 46 2.22 -2.52 6.53
CA ALA A 46 3.15 -1.90 7.47
C ALA A 46 2.52 -0.65 8.07
N GLY A 47 2.51 -0.57 9.39
CA GLY A 47 2.08 0.61 10.14
C GLY A 47 3.23 1.60 10.41
N PRO A 48 2.95 2.68 11.17
CA PRO A 48 3.94 3.70 11.48
C PRO A 48 5.17 3.12 12.20
N GLY A 49 6.37 3.49 11.76
CA GLY A 49 7.63 2.97 12.30
C GLY A 49 8.08 1.64 11.70
N GLN A 50 7.34 1.09 10.73
CA GLN A 50 7.62 -0.22 10.14
C GLN A 50 8.04 -0.10 8.67
N ALA A 51 8.64 -1.18 8.16
CA ALA A 51 8.93 -1.33 6.75
C ALA A 51 7.92 -2.30 6.10
N LEU A 52 7.38 -1.91 4.95
CA LEU A 52 6.65 -2.82 4.08
C LEU A 52 7.67 -3.62 3.28
N VAL A 53 7.71 -4.92 3.51
CA VAL A 53 8.63 -5.85 2.85
C VAL A 53 7.84 -6.84 2.01
N SER A 54 8.26 -7.04 0.77
CA SER A 54 7.69 -8.05 -0.12
C SER A 54 8.73 -8.55 -1.13
N ALA A 55 8.69 -9.82 -1.49
CA ALA A 55 9.51 -10.38 -2.57
C ALA A 55 8.87 -10.23 -3.96
N GLU A 56 7.56 -9.95 -4.00
CA GLU A 56 6.76 -9.75 -5.22
C GLU A 56 6.14 -8.34 -5.23
N PRO A 57 5.87 -7.74 -6.40
CA PRO A 57 6.21 -8.18 -7.76
C PRO A 57 7.71 -8.14 -8.07
N PHE A 58 8.47 -7.45 -7.23
CA PHE A 58 9.92 -7.42 -7.16
C PHE A 58 10.28 -7.19 -5.69
N SER A 59 11.57 -7.23 -5.35
CA SER A 59 12.00 -6.95 -3.98
C SER A 59 11.62 -5.53 -3.56
N ILE A 60 10.70 -5.40 -2.61
CA ILE A 60 10.23 -4.15 -2.01
C ILE A 60 10.70 -4.11 -0.57
N ASP A 61 11.30 -2.99 -0.19
CA ASP A 61 11.60 -2.61 1.18
C ASP A 61 11.37 -1.10 1.30
N ILE A 62 10.25 -0.72 1.92
CA ILE A 62 9.84 0.68 2.06
C ILE A 62 9.54 0.96 3.53
N ALA A 63 10.42 1.70 4.19
CA ALA A 63 10.13 2.28 5.51
C ALA A 63 9.03 3.36 5.39
N THR A 64 8.05 3.35 6.30
CA THR A 64 6.99 4.37 6.33
C THR A 64 7.54 5.79 6.40
N GLU A 65 8.68 5.99 7.05
CA GLU A 65 9.29 7.30 7.26
C GLU A 65 9.85 7.92 5.97
N SER A 66 10.16 7.08 4.98
CA SER A 66 10.71 7.52 3.69
C SER A 66 9.68 8.22 2.81
N LEU A 67 8.38 8.06 3.10
CA LEU A 67 7.29 8.67 2.34
C LEU A 67 6.77 9.98 2.97
N ILE A 68 7.34 10.40 4.11
CA ILE A 68 6.96 11.63 4.80
C ILE A 68 7.88 12.76 4.34
N LEU A 69 7.30 13.92 4.01
CA LEU A 69 8.07 15.11 3.72
C LEU A 69 8.75 15.63 5.01
N LYS A 70 10.08 15.56 5.06
CA LYS A 70 10.86 16.21 6.13
C LYS A 70 10.84 17.72 5.87
N ARG A 71 10.26 18.49 6.79
CA ARG A 71 10.30 19.95 6.78
C ARG A 71 11.65 20.46 7.28
#